data_AF-A0A6C0EKJ4-F1
#
_entry.id   AF-A0A6C0EKJ4-F1
#
_cell.length_a   1.000
_cell.length_b   1.000
_cell.length_c   1.000
_cell.angle_alpha   90.00
_cell.angle_beta   90.00
_cell.angle_gamma   90.00
#
_symmetry.space_group_name_H-M   'P 1'
#
loop_
_entity.id
_entity.type
_entity.pdbx_description
1 polymer ?
#
loop_
_entity_poly.entity_id
_entity_poly.type
_entity_poly.pdbx_seq_one_letter_code
_entity_poly.pdbx_strand_id
1 'polypeptide(L)'
;MSDKDSVLEKQYVEAERPYSQKELENLRQRMRRRLYLGTVLIEHENCGHFYYARANSRKEREARETGQKNVGNCSVCWKINRTPRRLKGRAKDLVDEYCRTLHEDPQYWTYYLHDLESDFYFWLYNEFNPKKELKE
;
A
#
# COMPACT_ATOMS: atom_id res chain seq x y z
N MET A 1 -16.75 -16.78 -1.53
CA MET A 1 -15.44 -16.43 -2.12
C MET A 1 -14.40 -16.87 -1.11
N SER A 2 -13.47 -17.74 -1.51
CA SER A 2 -12.48 -18.34 -0.59
C SER A 2 -11.64 -17.24 0.06
N ASP A 3 -11.58 -17.21 1.40
CA ASP A 3 -10.78 -16.28 2.22
C ASP A 3 -9.24 -16.48 2.08
N LYS A 4 -8.75 -17.06 0.98
CA LYS A 4 -7.34 -17.52 0.85
C LYS A 4 -6.59 -17.02 -0.38
N ASP A 5 -7.17 -16.18 -1.22
CA ASP A 5 -6.44 -15.65 -2.38
C ASP A 5 -5.74 -14.35 -1.97
N SER A 6 -4.40 -14.33 -2.10
CA SER A 6 -3.61 -13.12 -1.83
C SER A 6 -4.00 -12.02 -2.81
N VAL A 7 -3.90 -10.76 -2.39
CA VAL A 7 -4.09 -9.61 -3.28
C VAL A 7 -3.08 -9.62 -4.45
N LEU A 8 -1.93 -10.26 -4.28
CA LEU A 8 -0.96 -10.49 -5.35
C LEU A 8 -1.44 -11.52 -6.39
N GLU A 9 -2.52 -12.25 -6.11
CA GLU A 9 -3.12 -13.22 -7.02
C GLU A 9 -4.42 -12.72 -7.65
N LYS A 10 -4.93 -11.58 -7.18
CA LYS A 10 -6.09 -10.90 -7.73
C LYS A 10 -5.82 -10.44 -9.16
N GLN A 11 -6.75 -10.74 -10.06
CA GLN A 11 -6.78 -10.13 -11.39
C GLN A 11 -7.56 -8.82 -11.30
N TYR A 12 -7.09 -7.79 -12.01
CA TYR A 12 -7.84 -6.56 -12.12
C TYR A 12 -9.20 -6.83 -12.78
N VAL A 13 -10.26 -6.34 -12.16
CA VAL A 13 -11.62 -6.40 -12.70
C VAL A 13 -12.03 -4.97 -13.00
N GLU A 14 -12.31 -4.71 -14.27
CA GLU A 14 -12.79 -3.40 -14.70
C GLU A 14 -14.16 -3.11 -14.06
N ALA A 15 -14.38 -1.85 -13.72
CA ALA A 15 -15.65 -1.43 -13.14
C ALA A 15 -16.79 -1.58 -14.15
N GLU A 16 -17.89 -2.21 -13.74
CA GLU A 16 -19.11 -2.34 -14.57
C GLU A 16 -19.71 -0.99 -14.97
N ARG A 17 -19.43 0.05 -14.19
CA ARG A 17 -19.87 1.43 -14.44
C ARG A 17 -18.77 2.44 -14.09
N PRO A 18 -18.79 3.64 -14.70
CA PRO A 18 -17.89 4.70 -14.30
C PRO A 18 -18.19 5.19 -12.87
N TYR A 19 -17.11 5.55 -12.16
CA TYR A 19 -17.17 6.22 -10.87
C TYR A 19 -16.96 7.72 -11.04
N SER A 20 -17.75 8.52 -10.32
CA SER A 20 -17.48 9.95 -10.19
C SER A 20 -16.23 10.19 -9.32
N GLN A 21 -15.58 11.35 -9.51
CA GLN A 21 -14.41 11.73 -8.72
C GLN A 21 -14.72 11.76 -7.21
N LYS A 22 -15.92 12.21 -6.83
CA LYS A 22 -16.39 12.22 -5.43
C LYS A 22 -16.53 10.82 -4.85
N GLU A 23 -16.99 9.84 -5.64
CA GLU A 23 -17.06 8.44 -5.20
C GLU A 23 -15.66 7.86 -4.97
N LEU A 24 -14.72 8.12 -5.88
CA LEU A 24 -13.34 7.67 -5.78
C LEU A 24 -12.62 8.27 -4.56
N GLU A 25 -12.81 9.56 -4.31
CA GLU A 25 -12.28 10.22 -3.12
C GLU A 25 -12.84 9.58 -1.84
N ASN A 26 -14.15 9.36 -1.78
CA ASN A 26 -14.80 8.70 -0.65
C ASN A 26 -14.28 7.27 -0.45
N LEU A 27 -13.98 6.54 -1.52
CA LEU A 27 -13.39 5.20 -1.47
C LEU A 27 -11.94 5.26 -0.94
N ARG A 28 -11.11 6.19 -1.44
CA ARG A 28 -9.74 6.43 -0.98
C ARG A 28 -9.69 6.77 0.50
N GLN A 29 -10.54 7.69 0.96
CA GLN A 29 -10.62 8.08 2.37
C GLN A 29 -11.09 6.94 3.28
N ARG A 30 -12.03 6.10 2.81
CA ARG A 30 -12.47 4.91 3.57
C ARG A 30 -11.35 3.88 3.68
N MET A 31 -10.62 3.62 2.60
CA MET A 31 -9.47 2.72 2.58
C MET A 31 -8.38 3.19 3.56
N ARG A 32 -8.00 4.48 3.49
CA ARG A 32 -6.98 5.07 4.38
C ARG A 32 -7.35 4.92 5.86
N ARG A 33 -8.61 5.17 6.22
CA ARG A 33 -9.12 4.96 7.58
C ARG A 33 -9.06 3.50 8.00
N ARG A 34 -9.52 2.57 7.15
CA ARG A 34 -9.54 1.12 7.43
C ARG A 34 -8.13 0.55 7.64
N LEU A 35 -7.14 1.04 6.89
CA LEU A 35 -5.75 0.58 6.98
C LEU A 35 -4.92 1.34 8.02
N TYR A 36 -5.53 2.31 8.71
CA TYR A 36 -4.86 3.23 9.64
C TYR A 36 -3.65 3.90 8.98
N LEU A 37 -3.81 4.41 7.75
CA LEU A 37 -2.77 5.16 7.07
C LEU A 37 -2.65 6.55 7.70
N GLY A 38 -1.43 6.92 8.04
CA GLY A 38 -1.08 8.25 8.51
C GLY A 38 -0.94 9.24 7.35
N THR A 39 -0.59 10.47 7.69
CA THR A 39 -0.38 11.56 6.70
C THR A 39 1.07 11.70 6.27
N VAL A 40 1.99 10.99 6.92
CA VAL A 40 3.42 11.13 6.71
C VAL A 40 3.87 10.22 5.58
N LEU A 41 4.41 10.84 4.54
CA LEU A 41 5.05 10.16 3.41
C LEU A 41 6.49 9.77 3.79
N ILE A 42 6.81 8.50 3.65
CA ILE A 42 8.16 7.95 3.78
C ILE A 42 8.68 7.68 2.38
N GLU A 43 9.91 8.08 2.12
CA GLU A 43 10.56 7.99 0.82
C GLU A 43 12.00 7.53 1.03
N HIS A 44 12.37 6.39 0.45
CA HIS A 44 13.70 5.81 0.61
C HIS A 44 14.57 6.07 -0.62
N GLU A 45 15.59 6.91 -0.45
CA GLU A 45 16.52 7.29 -1.52
C GLU A 45 17.23 6.08 -2.15
N ASN A 46 17.61 5.08 -1.34
CA ASN A 46 18.39 3.93 -1.84
C ASN A 46 17.59 2.98 -2.75
N CYS A 47 16.27 2.89 -2.59
CA CYS A 47 15.44 1.96 -3.35
C CYS A 47 14.31 2.62 -4.13
N GLY A 48 14.13 3.94 -4.02
CA GLY A 48 13.09 4.69 -4.72
C GLY A 48 11.67 4.40 -4.25
N HIS A 49 11.47 3.54 -3.25
CA HIS A 49 10.13 3.24 -2.75
C HIS A 49 9.61 4.39 -1.88
N PHE A 50 8.35 4.77 -2.10
CA PHE A 50 7.62 5.64 -1.19
C PHE A 50 6.33 4.97 -0.71
N TYR A 51 5.85 5.39 0.47
CA TYR A 51 4.58 4.96 1.04
C TYR A 51 4.19 5.85 2.22
N TYR A 52 2.88 5.93 2.51
CA TYR A 52 2.39 6.54 3.74
C TYR A 52 2.58 5.60 4.92
N ALA A 53 3.24 6.09 5.97
CA ALA A 53 3.41 5.32 7.19
C ALA A 53 2.05 5.07 7.88
N ARG A 54 1.91 3.94 8.57
CA ARG A 54 0.76 3.71 9.45
C ARG A 54 0.70 4.78 10.56
N ALA A 55 -0.51 5.22 10.86
CA ALA A 55 -0.81 6.15 11.93
C ALA A 55 -0.32 5.59 13.28
N ASN A 56 0.30 6.45 14.08
CA ASN A 56 0.94 6.18 15.36
C ASN A 56 2.05 5.11 15.30
N SER A 57 2.58 4.81 14.11
CA SER A 57 3.72 3.89 14.00
C SER A 57 5.01 4.56 14.46
N ARG A 58 5.99 3.74 14.87
CA ARG A 58 7.33 4.24 15.22
C ARG A 58 7.95 5.07 14.09
N LYS A 59 7.81 4.61 12.83
CA LYS A 59 8.30 5.30 11.63
C LYS A 59 7.62 6.64 11.42
N GLU A 60 6.31 6.71 11.62
CA GLU A 60 5.59 7.98 11.51
C GLU A 60 6.08 8.99 12.55
N ARG A 61 6.23 8.55 13.81
CA ARG A 61 6.74 9.40 14.89
C ARG A 61 8.15 9.91 14.60
N GLU A 62 9.05 9.02 14.21
CA GLU A 62 10.43 9.35 13.89
C GLU A 62 10.54 10.33 12.70
N ALA A 63 9.73 10.13 11.64
CA ALA A 63 9.66 11.06 10.52
C ALA A 63 9.09 12.43 10.91
N ARG A 64 8.10 12.49 11.82
CA ARG A 64 7.59 13.77 12.34
C ARG A 64 8.59 14.48 13.24
N GLU A 65 9.30 13.74 14.08
CA GLU A 65 10.29 14.27 15.04
C GLU A 65 11.54 14.80 14.31
N THR A 66 12.01 14.09 13.27
CA THR A 66 13.21 14.48 12.50
C THR A 66 12.92 15.40 11.33
N GLY A 67 11.67 15.45 10.84
CA GLY A 67 11.32 16.13 9.59
C GLY A 67 11.85 15.43 8.34
N GLN A 68 12.42 14.24 8.46
CA GLN A 68 13.00 13.48 7.35
C GLN A 68 12.00 12.49 6.77
N LYS A 69 12.02 12.32 5.45
CA LYS A 69 11.23 11.29 4.75
C LYS A 69 11.94 9.93 4.69
N ASN A 70 13.28 9.92 4.67
CA ASN A 70 14.08 8.71 4.60
C ASN A 70 14.37 8.19 6.02
N VAL A 71 13.48 7.35 6.54
CA VAL A 71 13.51 6.94 7.96
C VAL A 71 13.62 5.43 8.12
N GLY A 72 14.72 4.98 8.74
CA GLY A 72 14.98 3.58 9.08
C GLY A 72 15.11 2.66 7.86
N ASN A 73 14.70 1.39 8.01
CA ASN A 73 14.73 0.41 6.91
C ASN A 73 13.46 0.46 6.05
N CYS A 74 13.58 0.28 4.73
CA CYS A 74 12.42 0.30 3.84
C CYS A 74 11.41 -0.81 4.15
N SER A 75 10.19 -0.42 4.54
CA SER A 75 9.11 -1.36 4.87
C SER A 75 8.71 -2.22 3.68
N VAL A 76 8.78 -1.65 2.47
CA VAL A 76 8.50 -2.35 1.21
C VAL A 76 9.55 -3.43 0.95
N CYS A 77 10.85 -3.10 1.03
CA CYS A 77 11.92 -4.10 0.86
C CYS A 77 11.80 -5.23 1.90
N TRP A 78 11.54 -4.87 3.16
CA TRP A 78 11.29 -5.85 4.21
C TRP A 78 10.09 -6.75 3.89
N LYS A 79 9.02 -6.17 3.33
CA LYS A 79 7.80 -6.91 2.97
C LYS A 79 8.00 -7.85 1.79
N ILE A 80 8.72 -7.42 0.75
CA ILE A 80 9.10 -8.26 -0.38
C ILE A 80 9.86 -9.49 0.13
N ASN A 81 10.78 -9.31 1.08
CA ASN A 81 11.56 -10.42 1.62
C ASN A 81 10.70 -11.45 2.36
N ARG A 82 9.62 -11.02 3.01
CA ARG A 82 8.63 -11.86 3.70
C ARG A 82 7.52 -12.42 2.82
N THR A 83 7.39 -11.91 1.60
CA THR A 83 6.42 -12.43 0.65
C THR A 83 6.84 -13.84 0.22
N PRO A 84 5.92 -14.83 0.13
CA PRO A 84 6.24 -16.18 -0.32
C PRO A 84 7.00 -16.16 -1.65
N ARG A 85 8.00 -17.04 -1.81
CA ARG A 85 8.89 -17.05 -2.99
C ARG A 85 8.11 -17.04 -4.32
N ARG A 86 7.00 -17.79 -4.40
CA ARG A 86 6.12 -17.86 -5.58
C ARG A 86 5.44 -16.54 -5.95
N LEU A 87 5.28 -15.62 -4.99
CA LEU A 87 4.59 -14.33 -5.16
C LEU A 87 5.54 -13.13 -5.18
N LYS A 88 6.85 -13.33 -4.96
CA LYS A 88 7.83 -12.23 -4.92
C LYS A 88 7.91 -11.43 -6.22
N GLY A 89 7.74 -12.09 -7.38
CA GLY A 89 7.67 -11.40 -8.68
C GLY A 89 6.51 -10.41 -8.70
N ARG A 90 5.30 -10.91 -8.44
CA ARG A 90 4.08 -10.08 -8.40
C ARG A 90 4.11 -8.96 -7.37
N ALA A 91 4.74 -9.20 -6.22
CA ALA A 91 4.94 -8.14 -5.21
C ALA A 91 5.85 -7.03 -5.73
N LYS A 92 6.91 -7.35 -6.49
CA LYS A 92 7.75 -6.34 -7.12
C LYS A 92 6.98 -5.60 -8.19
N ASP A 93 6.26 -6.32 -9.05
CA ASP A 93 5.45 -5.71 -10.11
C ASP A 93 4.42 -4.72 -9.53
N LEU A 94 3.75 -5.10 -8.43
CA LEU A 94 2.81 -4.23 -7.71
C LEU A 94 3.49 -2.98 -7.14
N VAL A 95 4.66 -3.14 -6.54
CA VAL A 95 5.44 -2.04 -5.96
C VAL A 95 5.92 -1.09 -7.04
N ASP A 96 6.47 -1.63 -8.13
CA ASP A 96 6.99 -0.86 -9.25
C ASP A 96 5.85 -0.09 -9.93
N GLU A 97 4.71 -0.73 -10.14
CA GLU A 97 3.52 -0.09 -10.70
C GLU A 97 2.98 1.02 -9.79
N TYR A 98 2.86 0.74 -8.48
CA TYR A 98 2.46 1.74 -7.50
C TYR A 98 3.40 2.94 -7.50
N CYS A 99 4.72 2.69 -7.41
CA CYS A 99 5.70 3.75 -7.34
C CYS A 99 5.78 4.54 -8.65
N ARG A 100 5.65 3.89 -9.80
CA ARG A 100 5.65 4.57 -11.10
C ARG A 100 4.43 5.43 -11.31
N THR A 101 3.25 4.95 -10.91
CA THR A 101 1.96 5.55 -11.27
C THR A 101 1.48 6.58 -10.25
N LEU A 102 1.84 6.44 -8.96
CA LEU A 102 1.36 7.29 -7.87
C LEU A 102 2.48 8.11 -7.19
N HIS A 103 3.67 8.20 -7.80
CA HIS A 103 4.74 9.07 -7.29
C HIS A 103 4.28 10.52 -7.16
N GLU A 104 3.56 10.98 -8.17
CA GLU A 104 2.88 12.27 -8.17
C GLU A 104 1.39 12.02 -7.93
N ASP A 105 0.76 12.80 -7.05
CA ASP A 105 -0.67 12.62 -6.79
C ASP A 105 -1.44 12.99 -8.07
N PRO A 106 -2.21 12.05 -8.64
CA PRO A 106 -2.84 12.24 -9.93
C PRO A 106 -3.95 13.30 -9.84
N GLN A 107 -4.01 14.18 -10.84
CA GLN A 107 -5.06 15.21 -10.93
C GLN A 107 -6.46 14.59 -11.01
N TYR A 108 -6.59 13.42 -11.66
CA TYR A 108 -7.85 12.70 -11.79
C TYR A 108 -7.68 11.26 -11.31
N TRP A 109 -8.60 10.85 -10.43
CA TRP A 109 -8.64 9.49 -9.94
C TRP A 109 -9.40 8.60 -10.93
N THR A 110 -8.93 7.37 -11.07
CA THR A 110 -9.63 6.29 -11.77
C THR A 110 -9.83 5.13 -10.81
N TYR A 111 -10.76 4.22 -11.14
CA TYR A 111 -10.96 3.02 -10.35
C TYR A 111 -9.69 2.17 -10.29
N TYR A 112 -8.93 2.09 -11.40
CA TYR A 112 -7.63 1.43 -11.44
C TYR A 112 -6.64 2.00 -10.42
N LEU A 113 -6.50 3.33 -10.34
CA LEU A 113 -5.59 3.98 -9.39
C LEU A 113 -5.99 3.72 -7.94
N HIS A 114 -7.29 3.71 -7.66
CA HIS A 114 -7.83 3.36 -6.35
C HIS A 114 -7.53 1.90 -5.98
N ASP A 115 -7.78 0.97 -6.89
CA ASP A 115 -7.49 -0.46 -6.68
C ASP A 115 -6.00 -0.70 -6.50
N LEU A 116 -5.14 -0.05 -7.29
CA LEU A 116 -3.68 -0.12 -7.16
C LEU A 116 -3.21 0.39 -5.78
N GLU A 117 -3.67 1.57 -5.33
CA GLU A 117 -3.33 2.10 -3.99
C GLU A 117 -3.84 1.15 -2.89
N SER A 118 -5.06 0.64 -3.03
CA SER A 118 -5.67 -0.29 -2.08
C SER A 118 -4.90 -1.60 -1.97
N ASP A 119 -4.58 -2.22 -3.11
CA ASP A 119 -3.92 -3.52 -3.17
C ASP A 119 -2.48 -3.42 -2.64
N PHE A 120 -1.76 -2.35 -2.98
CA PHE A 120 -0.44 -2.04 -2.42
C PHE A 120 -0.46 -1.95 -0.89
N TYR A 121 -1.32 -1.11 -0.31
CA TYR A 121 -1.34 -0.93 1.14
C TYR A 121 -1.89 -2.15 1.88
N PHE A 122 -2.85 -2.87 1.29
CA PHE A 122 -3.36 -4.11 1.86
C PHE A 122 -2.25 -5.16 1.94
N TRP A 123 -1.50 -5.37 0.85
CA TRP A 123 -0.33 -6.25 0.84
C TRP A 123 0.71 -5.79 1.87
N LEU A 124 1.10 -4.51 1.85
CA LEU A 124 2.15 -3.97 2.71
C LEU A 124 1.83 -4.19 4.20
N TYR A 125 0.58 -4.01 4.59
CA TYR A 125 0.20 -3.86 5.99
C TYR A 125 -0.70 -4.95 6.58
N ASN A 126 -1.32 -5.80 5.78
CA ASN A 126 -2.22 -6.84 6.29
C ASN A 126 -1.78 -8.26 5.96
N GLU A 127 -1.24 -8.52 4.76
CA GLU A 127 -0.84 -9.89 4.39
C GLU A 127 0.46 -10.34 5.06
N PHE A 128 0.69 -11.64 5.19
CA PHE A 128 1.97 -12.23 5.66
C PHE A 128 2.54 -11.62 6.95
N ASN A 129 1.67 -11.10 7.82
CA ASN A 129 2.06 -10.52 9.09
C ASN A 129 1.94 -11.57 10.20
N PRO A 130 3.04 -11.96 10.86
CA PRO A 130 3.06 -13.09 11.80
C PRO A 130 2.27 -12.85 13.10
N LYS A 131 1.69 -11.65 13.31
CA LYS A 131 0.90 -11.32 14.51
C LYS A 131 -0.62 -11.42 14.30
N LYS A 132 -1.07 -11.81 13.10
CA LYS A 132 -2.50 -12.01 12.76
C LYS A 132 -2.87 -13.49 12.59
N GLU A 133 -1.98 -14.42 12.92
CA GLU A 133 -2.40 -15.78 13.26
C GLU A 133 -3.11 -15.67 14.61
N LEU A 134 -4.44 -15.59 14.54
CA LEU A 134 -5.31 -15.63 15.70
C LEU A 134 -4.92 -16.85 16.54
N LYS A 135 -4.71 -16.61 17.83
CA LYS A 135 -4.96 -17.63 18.84
C LYS A 135 -6.39 -18.12 18.59
N GLU A 136 -6.52 -19.35 18.09
CA GLU A 136 -7.77 -20.12 18.18
C GLU A 136 -8.14 -20.33 19.66
#